data_AF-A0A2K3NWT7-F1
#
_entry.id   AF-A0A2K3NWT7-F1
#
_cell.length_a   1.000
_cell.length_b   1.000
_cell.length_c   1.000
_cell.angle_alpha   90.00
_cell.angle_beta   90.00
_cell.angle_gamma   90.00
#
_symmetry.space_group_name_H-M   'P 1'
#
loop_
_entity.id
_entity.type
_entity.pdbx_description
1 polymer ?
#
loop_
_entity_poly.entity_id
_entity_poly.type
_entity_poly.pdbx_seq_one_letter_code
_entity_poly.pdbx_strand_id
1 'polypeptide(L)'
;MEINSRNNNTPKLYAIYLLNLTTNVRVWKALNSELEGANMNMIKKVLLASSNNGEDCQLCISGENHNAACSKVQTMIQSQNLNESQKNAVLSCVSMRECHHSDTVKLIWGPPGTGKTKTVASLLFSLLKLKTRTLACAPTNTAVLEVAARLQNLVKKHDTDTYGYGDIVIFGNRSRMKVDSYWCLKDIFLDYRARSLKAISFV
;
A
#
# COMPACT_ATOMS: atom_id res chain seq x y z
N MET A 1 -29.81 42.39 -54.60
CA MET A 1 -30.24 42.39 -53.19
C MET A 1 -31.06 41.14 -52.98
N GLU A 2 -30.82 40.24 -52.04
CA GLU A 2 -29.82 40.07 -51.01
C GLU A 2 -29.87 38.56 -50.72
N ILE A 3 -28.71 37.90 -50.75
CA ILE A 3 -28.60 36.53 -50.24
C ILE A 3 -28.71 36.67 -48.73
N ASN A 4 -29.84 36.26 -48.16
CA ASN A 4 -30.07 36.22 -46.72
C ASN A 4 -29.08 35.26 -46.06
N SER A 5 -27.92 35.81 -45.73
CA SER A 5 -26.91 35.27 -44.84
C SER A 5 -27.57 35.04 -43.46
N ARG A 6 -27.90 33.79 -43.16
CA ARG A 6 -28.28 33.39 -41.81
C ARG A 6 -27.06 33.63 -40.91
N ASN A 7 -27.11 34.73 -40.17
CA ASN A 7 -26.14 35.11 -39.15
C ASN A 7 -26.18 34.07 -38.01
N ASN A 8 -25.38 33.00 -38.12
CA ASN A 8 -25.15 32.06 -37.04
C ASN A 8 -24.21 32.70 -36.00
N ASN A 9 -24.73 33.68 -35.25
CA ASN A 9 -24.06 34.32 -34.13
C ASN A 9 -24.12 33.42 -32.88
N THR A 10 -23.49 32.25 -32.93
CA THR A 10 -23.26 31.46 -31.72
C THR A 10 -22.17 32.15 -30.89
N PRO A 11 -22.40 32.46 -29.60
CA PRO A 11 -21.42 33.13 -28.77
C PRO A 11 -20.15 32.30 -28.66
N LYS A 12 -18.99 32.93 -28.88
CA LYS A 12 -17.68 32.28 -28.71
C LYS A 12 -17.43 32.05 -27.22
N LEU A 13 -17.34 30.79 -26.83
CA LEU A 13 -16.97 30.37 -25.47
C LEU A 13 -15.48 30.03 -25.43
N TYR A 14 -14.81 30.48 -24.37
CA TYR A 14 -13.42 30.15 -24.09
C TYR A 14 -13.34 29.36 -22.79
N ALA A 15 -12.46 28.36 -22.76
CA ALA A 15 -12.20 27.55 -21.58
C ALA A 15 -10.69 27.57 -21.27
N ILE A 16 -10.35 27.76 -19.99
CA ILE A 16 -8.98 27.74 -19.49
C ILE A 16 -8.91 26.74 -18.35
N TYR A 17 -7.90 25.87 -18.38
CA TYR A 17 -7.67 24.92 -17.29
C TYR A 17 -7.13 25.64 -16.06
N LEU A 18 -7.85 25.53 -14.93
CA LEU A 18 -7.44 26.12 -13.66
C LEU A 18 -6.67 25.11 -12.81
N LEU A 19 -7.34 24.04 -12.35
CA LEU A 19 -6.73 23.03 -11.49
C LEU A 19 -7.50 21.71 -11.49
N ASN A 20 -6.83 20.65 -11.02
CA ASN A 20 -7.43 19.34 -10.86
C ASN A 20 -7.99 19.17 -9.43
N LEU A 21 -9.31 19.06 -9.30
CA LEU A 21 -9.99 18.93 -8.01
C LEU A 21 -10.03 17.50 -7.44
N THR A 22 -9.50 16.49 -8.15
CA THR A 22 -9.63 15.07 -7.77
C THR A 22 -9.13 14.79 -6.35
N THR A 23 -7.98 15.32 -5.96
CA THR A 23 -7.42 15.11 -4.60
C THR A 23 -8.30 15.76 -3.54
N ASN A 24 -8.74 17.00 -3.74
CA ASN A 24 -9.61 17.71 -2.81
C ASN A 24 -10.94 17.00 -2.63
N VAL A 25 -11.55 16.54 -3.74
CA VAL A 25 -12.80 15.77 -3.69
C VAL A 25 -12.62 14.45 -2.94
N ARG A 26 -11.48 13.76 -3.09
CA ARG A 26 -11.19 12.52 -2.34
C ARG A 26 -11.04 12.77 -0.85
N VAL A 27 -10.29 13.81 -0.46
CA VAL A 27 -10.11 14.20 0.95
C VAL A 27 -11.45 14.60 1.57
N TRP A 28 -12.22 15.45 0.88
CA TRP A 28 -13.55 15.84 1.32
C TRP A 28 -14.47 14.63 1.51
N LYS A 29 -14.51 13.72 0.54
CA LYS A 29 -15.29 12.47 0.65
C LYS A 29 -14.84 11.60 1.82
N ALA A 30 -13.55 11.52 2.11
CA ALA A 30 -13.05 10.73 3.25
C ALA A 30 -13.39 11.37 4.60
N LEU A 31 -13.48 12.70 4.68
CA LEU A 31 -13.86 13.44 5.89
C LEU A 31 -15.37 13.48 6.11
N ASN A 32 -16.14 13.55 5.02
CA ASN A 32 -17.58 13.77 5.04
C ASN A 32 -18.39 12.53 4.65
N SER A 33 -17.76 11.39 4.37
CA SER A 33 -18.50 10.13 4.23
C SER A 33 -19.20 9.87 5.55
N GLU A 34 -20.53 9.70 5.50
CA GLU A 34 -21.25 9.08 6.60
C GLU A 34 -20.61 7.71 6.81
N LEU A 35 -19.92 7.56 7.94
CA LEU A 35 -19.19 6.35 8.31
C LEU A 35 -20.17 5.26 8.77
N GLU A 36 -21.33 5.14 8.12
CA GLU A 36 -22.34 4.13 8.39
C GLU A 36 -21.72 2.75 8.18
N GLY A 37 -21.57 2.01 9.29
CA GLY A 37 -20.95 0.69 9.31
C GLY A 37 -19.41 0.67 9.29
N ALA A 38 -18.73 1.82 9.25
CA ALA A 38 -17.26 1.84 9.30
C ALA A 38 -16.74 1.70 10.74
N ASN A 39 -15.72 0.86 10.93
CA ASN A 39 -15.10 0.66 12.25
C ASN A 39 -14.34 1.93 12.70
N MET A 40 -15.00 2.72 13.54
CA MET A 40 -14.46 3.97 14.10
C MET A 40 -13.43 3.76 15.20
N ASN A 41 -13.22 2.54 15.69
CA ASN A 41 -12.33 2.29 16.81
C ASN A 41 -10.88 2.64 16.48
N MET A 42 -10.42 2.36 15.25
CA MET A 42 -9.09 2.76 14.81
C MET A 42 -8.92 4.29 14.80
N ILE A 43 -9.91 5.01 14.26
CA ILE A 43 -9.90 6.49 14.21
C ILE A 43 -9.91 7.06 15.63
N LYS A 44 -10.80 6.56 16.50
CA LYS A 44 -10.85 6.95 17.91
C LYS A 44 -9.53 6.68 18.62
N LYS A 45 -8.88 5.53 18.39
CA LYS A 45 -7.56 5.24 18.98
C LYS A 45 -6.46 6.21 18.53
N VAL A 46 -6.48 6.63 17.26
CA VAL A 46 -5.53 7.61 16.73
C VAL A 46 -5.81 9.03 17.29
N LEU A 47 -7.08 9.42 17.40
CA LEU A 47 -7.47 10.74 17.91
C LEU A 47 -7.33 10.86 19.43
N LEU A 48 -7.68 9.81 20.17
CA LEU A 48 -7.66 9.72 21.63
C LEU A 48 -6.38 9.05 22.11
N ALA A 49 -5.22 9.34 21.50
CA ALA A 49 -3.94 8.74 21.89
C ALA A 49 -3.57 9.12 23.35
N SER A 50 -4.20 8.44 24.31
CA SER A 50 -3.89 8.47 25.73
C SER A 50 -2.54 7.78 25.93
N SER A 51 -1.72 8.32 26.82
CA SER A 51 -0.31 7.98 27.08
C SER A 51 0.01 6.49 27.35
N ASN A 52 -0.99 5.59 27.40
CA ASN A 52 -0.82 4.20 27.79
C ASN A 52 -0.86 3.18 26.63
N ASN A 53 -0.93 3.61 25.37
CA ASN A 53 -1.34 2.72 24.25
C ASN A 53 -0.20 2.25 23.32
N GLY A 54 1.06 2.25 23.77
CA GLY A 54 2.18 1.67 23.00
C GLY A 54 2.39 0.17 23.21
N GLU A 55 1.76 -0.39 24.24
CA GLU A 55 2.07 -1.74 24.72
C GLU A 55 1.45 -2.82 23.84
N ASP A 56 2.21 -3.91 23.67
CA ASP A 56 1.69 -5.13 23.07
C ASP A 56 0.54 -5.68 23.94
N CYS A 57 -0.40 -6.39 23.32
CA CYS A 57 -1.58 -6.88 24.05
C CYS A 57 -1.14 -7.83 25.17
N GLN A 58 -1.36 -7.44 26.43
CA GLN A 58 -0.93 -8.22 27.59
C GLN A 58 -1.60 -9.62 27.64
N LEU A 59 -2.83 -9.75 27.12
CA LEU A 59 -3.54 -11.04 26.99
C LEU A 59 -2.88 -11.95 25.94
N CYS A 60 -2.31 -11.37 24.89
CA CYS A 60 -1.56 -12.10 23.87
C CYS A 60 -0.21 -12.59 24.39
N ILE A 61 0.46 -11.80 25.23
CA ILE A 61 1.75 -12.18 25.82
C ILE A 61 1.64 -13.43 26.70
N SER A 62 0.49 -13.63 27.36
CA SER A 62 0.22 -14.80 28.20
C SER A 62 -0.23 -16.06 27.44
N GLY A 63 -0.49 -15.99 26.12
CA GLY A 63 -1.02 -17.10 25.33
C GLY A 63 0.04 -17.82 24.49
N GLU A 64 0.12 -19.15 24.60
CA GLU A 64 1.14 -20.00 23.94
C GLU A 64 1.07 -20.02 22.39
N ASN A 65 -0.03 -19.55 21.79
CA ASN A 65 -0.30 -19.67 20.36
C ASN A 65 0.35 -18.59 19.45
N HIS A 66 0.96 -17.54 20.02
CA HIS A 66 1.62 -16.48 19.25
C HIS A 66 2.94 -16.90 18.56
N ASN A 67 3.39 -18.13 18.78
CA ASN A 67 4.73 -18.57 18.40
C ASN A 67 4.87 -19.04 16.95
N ALA A 68 3.84 -19.63 16.33
CA ALA A 68 4.02 -20.32 15.05
C ALA A 68 4.25 -19.36 13.87
N ALA A 69 3.42 -18.31 13.73
CA ALA A 69 3.59 -17.33 12.65
C ALA A 69 4.84 -16.46 12.84
N CYS A 70 5.10 -16.02 14.08
CA CYS A 70 6.31 -15.27 14.43
C CYS A 70 7.58 -16.07 14.16
N SER A 71 7.63 -17.37 14.52
CA SER A 71 8.76 -18.24 14.25
C SER A 71 9.01 -18.38 12.74
N LYS A 72 7.95 -18.63 11.95
CA LYS A 72 8.06 -18.73 10.49
C LYS A 72 8.58 -17.43 9.86
N VAL A 73 8.09 -16.27 10.31
CA VAL A 73 8.57 -14.96 9.85
C VAL A 73 10.01 -14.72 10.28
N GLN A 74 10.38 -15.11 11.49
CA GLN A 74 11.75 -14.95 11.99
C GLN A 74 12.74 -15.66 11.08
N THR A 75 12.47 -16.89 10.64
CA THR A 75 13.28 -17.60 9.65
C THR A 75 13.33 -16.87 8.30
N MET A 76 12.20 -16.31 7.84
CA MET A 76 12.14 -15.60 6.55
C MET A 76 12.97 -14.31 6.52
N ILE A 77 12.96 -13.54 7.61
CA ILE A 77 13.64 -12.24 7.68
C ILE A 77 15.13 -12.35 8.02
N GLN A 78 15.61 -13.53 8.45
CA GLN A 78 17.03 -13.77 8.71
C GLN A 78 17.91 -13.44 7.51
N SER A 79 17.48 -13.79 6.29
CA SER A 79 18.24 -13.51 5.06
C SER A 79 18.16 -12.06 4.56
N GLN A 80 17.44 -11.18 5.26
CA GLN A 80 17.18 -9.81 4.82
C GLN A 80 18.15 -8.77 5.42
N ASN A 81 19.13 -9.20 6.22
CA ASN A 81 20.13 -8.33 6.87
C ASN A 81 19.49 -7.14 7.61
N LEU A 82 18.43 -7.41 8.39
CA LEU A 82 17.80 -6.42 9.26
C LEU A 82 18.57 -6.33 10.58
N ASN A 83 18.64 -5.14 11.16
CA ASN A 83 19.12 -4.99 12.53
C ASN A 83 18.01 -5.41 13.53
N GLU A 84 18.36 -5.49 14.82
CA GLU A 84 17.44 -6.00 15.83
C GLU A 84 16.17 -5.14 15.98
N SER A 85 16.30 -3.81 15.98
CA SER A 85 15.15 -2.90 16.04
C SER A 85 14.18 -3.09 14.87
N GLN A 86 14.71 -3.34 13.67
CA GLN A 86 13.91 -3.57 12.47
C GLN A 86 13.23 -4.94 12.50
N LYS A 87 13.92 -5.99 12.97
CA LYS A 87 13.32 -7.32 13.16
C LYS A 87 12.18 -7.26 14.17
N ASN A 88 12.40 -6.63 15.32
CA ASN A 88 11.39 -6.48 16.36
C ASN A 88 10.17 -5.72 15.85
N ALA A 89 10.37 -4.66 15.05
CA ALA A 89 9.26 -3.94 14.43
C ALA A 89 8.44 -4.84 13.48
N VAL A 90 9.10 -5.68 12.66
CA VAL A 90 8.40 -6.62 11.76
C VAL A 90 7.64 -7.68 12.56
N LEU A 91 8.29 -8.31 13.54
CA LEU A 91 7.70 -9.36 14.37
C LEU A 91 6.52 -8.86 15.19
N SER A 92 6.65 -7.67 15.81
CA SER A 92 5.55 -7.01 16.53
C SER A 92 4.36 -6.79 15.59
N CYS A 93 4.56 -6.20 14.41
CA CYS A 93 3.47 -6.01 13.44
C CYS A 93 2.80 -7.32 13.00
N VAL A 94 3.56 -8.41 12.86
CA VAL A 94 3.02 -9.72 12.49
C VAL A 94 2.20 -10.33 13.63
N SER A 95 2.67 -10.26 14.88
CA SER A 95 1.95 -10.83 16.03
C SER A 95 0.60 -10.17 16.26
N MET A 96 0.49 -8.86 15.97
CA MET A 96 -0.77 -8.13 16.08
C MET A 96 -1.85 -8.59 15.11
N ARG A 97 -1.49 -9.21 13.98
CA ARG A 97 -2.48 -9.81 13.08
C ARG A 97 -3.33 -10.88 13.76
N GLU A 98 -2.74 -11.57 14.74
CA GLU A 98 -3.39 -12.67 15.48
C GLU A 98 -4.10 -12.18 16.75
N CYS A 99 -3.95 -10.90 17.09
CA CYS A 99 -4.62 -10.31 18.25
C CYS A 99 -6.09 -9.99 17.90
N HIS A 100 -7.01 -10.74 18.49
CA HIS A 100 -8.45 -10.49 18.36
C HIS A 100 -9.02 -9.62 19.50
N HIS A 101 -8.19 -9.22 20.47
CA HIS A 101 -8.64 -8.53 21.67
C HIS A 101 -8.88 -7.03 21.47
N SER A 102 -8.29 -6.41 20.44
CA SER A 102 -8.48 -4.98 20.19
C SER A 102 -8.04 -4.56 18.78
N ASP A 103 -8.60 -3.46 18.26
CA ASP A 103 -8.13 -2.86 16.99
C ASP A 103 -6.70 -2.31 17.12
N THR A 104 -5.71 -2.91 16.45
CA THR A 104 -4.31 -2.57 16.67
C THR A 104 -3.81 -1.47 15.73
N VAL A 105 -3.09 -0.48 16.27
CA VAL A 105 -2.37 0.53 15.50
C VAL A 105 -0.93 0.57 16.02
N LYS A 106 0.06 0.55 15.11
CA LYS A 106 1.47 0.68 15.47
C LYS A 106 2.15 1.76 14.67
N LEU A 107 2.99 2.51 15.36
CA LEU A 107 3.88 3.49 14.79
C LEU A 107 5.28 2.90 14.70
N ILE A 108 5.77 2.69 13.48
CA ILE A 108 7.19 2.46 13.24
C ILE A 108 7.82 3.81 12.96
N TRP A 109 8.70 4.25 13.86
CA TRP A 109 9.42 5.51 13.72
C TRP A 109 10.93 5.26 13.62
N GLY A 110 11.62 6.15 12.91
CA GLY A 110 13.08 6.11 12.83
C GLY A 110 13.66 7.35 12.14
N PRO A 111 14.84 7.84 12.56
CA PRO A 111 15.55 8.95 11.92
C PRO A 111 15.83 8.73 10.41
N PRO A 112 16.21 9.77 9.66
CA PRO A 112 16.70 9.62 8.29
C PRO A 112 17.81 8.56 8.19
N GLY A 113 17.83 7.78 7.10
CA GLY A 113 18.87 6.75 6.90
C GLY A 113 18.69 5.43 7.68
N THR A 114 17.75 5.33 8.62
CA THR A 114 17.57 4.13 9.47
C THR A 114 16.88 2.93 8.81
N GLY A 115 16.75 2.94 7.48
CA GLY A 115 16.23 1.80 6.73
C GLY A 115 14.72 1.57 6.84
N LYS A 116 13.91 2.57 7.21
CA LYS A 116 12.42 2.47 7.28
C LYS A 116 11.80 1.74 6.09
N THR A 117 12.17 2.14 4.86
CA THR A 117 11.66 1.52 3.62
C THR A 117 12.05 0.04 3.52
N LYS A 118 13.25 -0.32 3.99
CA LYS A 118 13.71 -1.72 4.06
C LYS A 118 12.84 -2.51 5.05
N THR A 119 12.57 -1.95 6.23
CA THR A 119 11.70 -2.56 7.24
C THR A 119 10.29 -2.76 6.70
N VAL A 120 9.70 -1.75 6.04
CA VAL A 120 8.36 -1.85 5.44
C VAL A 120 8.31 -2.91 4.36
N ALA A 121 9.30 -2.97 3.45
CA ALA A 121 9.35 -4.03 2.43
C ALA A 121 9.45 -5.43 3.04
N SER A 122 10.21 -5.57 4.12
CA SER A 122 10.37 -6.82 4.88
C SER A 122 9.07 -7.25 5.57
N LEU A 123 8.34 -6.29 6.14
CA LEU A 123 7.02 -6.51 6.72
C LEU A 123 6.01 -6.94 5.64
N LEU A 124 5.95 -6.24 4.51
CA LEU A 124 5.06 -6.60 3.40
C LEU A 124 5.36 -7.99 2.85
N PHE A 125 6.64 -8.35 2.71
CA PHE A 125 7.04 -9.70 2.32
C PHE A 125 6.55 -10.75 3.32
N SER A 126 6.71 -10.49 4.62
CA SER A 126 6.25 -11.39 5.68
C SER A 126 4.73 -11.57 5.63
N LEU A 127 3.97 -10.47 5.49
CA LEU A 127 2.52 -10.49 5.37
C LEU A 127 2.05 -11.25 4.12
N LEU A 128 2.75 -11.08 3.00
CA LEU A 128 2.51 -11.83 1.76
C LEU A 128 2.70 -13.34 1.96
N LYS A 129 3.80 -13.76 2.60
CA LYS A 129 4.07 -15.18 2.90
C LYS A 129 3.08 -15.80 3.90
N LEU A 130 2.46 -14.97 4.71
CA LEU A 130 1.36 -15.33 5.60
C LEU A 130 -0.03 -15.26 4.92
N LYS A 131 -0.08 -15.02 3.60
CA LYS A 131 -1.30 -14.87 2.79
C LYS A 131 -2.25 -13.81 3.33
N THR A 132 -1.70 -12.72 3.86
CA THR A 132 -2.46 -11.59 4.39
C THR A 132 -2.79 -10.64 3.25
N ARG A 133 -4.07 -10.28 3.10
CA ARG A 133 -4.47 -9.19 2.19
C ARG A 133 -4.01 -7.87 2.78
N THR A 134 -3.07 -7.20 2.13
CA THR A 134 -2.45 -5.98 2.63
C THR A 134 -2.55 -4.86 1.61
N LEU A 135 -3.05 -3.71 2.05
CA LEU A 135 -3.03 -2.46 1.28
C LEU A 135 -1.85 -1.61 1.78
N ALA A 136 -0.90 -1.33 0.89
CA ALA A 136 0.23 -0.44 1.18
C ALA A 136 0.05 0.89 0.46
N CYS A 137 0.14 2.00 1.19
CA CYS A 137 -0.01 3.35 0.67
C CYS A 137 1.20 4.20 1.04
N ALA A 138 1.54 5.18 0.20
CA ALA A 138 2.50 6.22 0.53
C ALA A 138 2.07 7.57 -0.09
N PRO A 139 2.52 8.71 0.47
CA PRO A 139 2.10 10.03 -0.02
C PRO A 139 2.59 10.38 -1.43
N THR A 140 3.69 9.75 -1.90
CA THR A 140 4.28 10.03 -3.21
C THR A 140 4.38 8.77 -4.05
N ASN A 141 4.23 8.92 -5.38
CA ASN A 141 4.36 7.80 -6.31
C ASN A 141 5.75 7.14 -6.23
N THR A 142 6.81 7.94 -6.09
CA THR A 142 8.19 7.43 -5.96
C THR A 142 8.35 6.55 -4.72
N ALA A 143 7.73 6.91 -3.59
CA ALA A 143 7.79 6.09 -2.38
C ALA A 143 7.05 4.75 -2.57
N VAL A 144 5.90 4.75 -3.25
CA VAL A 144 5.18 3.51 -3.60
C VAL A 144 6.05 2.61 -4.47
N LEU A 145 6.66 3.15 -5.53
CA LEU A 145 7.50 2.38 -6.45
C LEU A 145 8.77 1.85 -5.77
N GLU A 146 9.42 2.64 -4.92
CA GLU A 146 10.60 2.21 -4.17
C GLU A 146 10.29 1.03 -3.23
N VAL A 147 9.17 1.11 -2.48
CA VAL A 147 8.73 0.00 -1.62
C VAL A 147 8.42 -1.24 -2.46
N ALA A 148 7.71 -1.06 -3.57
CA ALA A 148 7.33 -2.17 -4.43
C ALA A 148 8.53 -2.86 -5.09
N ALA A 149 9.54 -2.09 -5.54
CA ALA A 149 10.77 -2.63 -6.11
C ALA A 149 11.56 -3.44 -5.08
N ARG A 150 11.64 -2.96 -3.84
CA ARG A 150 12.26 -3.70 -2.74
C ARG A 150 11.50 -4.99 -2.41
N LEU A 151 10.18 -4.94 -2.36
CA LEU A 151 9.34 -6.11 -2.12
C LEU A 151 9.54 -7.15 -3.24
N GLN A 152 9.50 -6.73 -4.50
CA GLN A 152 9.72 -7.64 -5.63
C GLN A 152 11.08 -8.32 -5.57
N ASN A 153 12.14 -7.58 -5.21
CA ASN A 153 13.47 -8.14 -5.02
C ASN A 153 13.53 -9.17 -3.88
N LEU A 154 12.77 -8.98 -2.80
CA LEU A 154 12.67 -9.97 -1.71
C LEU A 154 11.96 -11.25 -2.19
N VAL A 155 10.87 -11.09 -2.96
CA VAL A 155 10.11 -12.21 -3.51
C VAL A 155 10.95 -13.02 -4.50
N LYS A 156 11.64 -12.34 -5.42
CA LYS A 156 12.52 -12.98 -6.41
C LYS A 156 13.67 -13.79 -5.77
N LYS A 157 14.13 -13.41 -4.57
CA LYS A 157 15.18 -14.13 -3.84
C LYS A 157 14.67 -15.38 -3.10
N HIS A 158 13.37 -15.45 -2.80
CA HIS A 158 12.78 -16.51 -1.98
C HIS A 158 11.94 -17.50 -2.78
N ASP A 159 11.32 -17.09 -3.90
CA ASP A 159 10.56 -17.97 -4.78
C ASP A 159 11.29 -18.18 -6.11
N THR A 160 11.59 -19.44 -6.43
CA THR A 160 12.08 -19.87 -7.75
C THR A 160 10.97 -20.16 -8.75
N ASP A 161 9.71 -20.16 -8.30
CA ASP A 161 8.56 -20.54 -9.13
C ASP A 161 8.08 -19.41 -10.04
N THR A 162 7.70 -19.80 -11.25
CA THR A 162 7.28 -18.95 -12.38
C THR A 162 6.00 -18.15 -12.13
N TYR A 163 5.23 -18.47 -11.08
CA TYR A 163 4.01 -17.74 -10.68
C TYR A 163 4.28 -16.60 -9.66
N GLY A 164 5.56 -16.31 -9.38
CA GLY A 164 6.04 -15.61 -8.18
C GLY A 164 5.54 -14.19 -7.90
N TYR A 165 4.76 -13.57 -8.79
CA TYR A 165 4.24 -12.21 -8.56
C TYR A 165 2.72 -12.09 -8.54
N GLY A 166 1.96 -13.16 -8.78
CA GLY A 166 0.51 -13.11 -9.00
C GLY A 166 -0.25 -12.32 -7.91
N ASP A 167 0.18 -12.45 -6.66
CA ASP A 167 -0.48 -11.85 -5.49
C ASP A 167 -0.09 -10.39 -5.21
N ILE A 168 0.78 -9.78 -6.02
CA ILE A 168 1.23 -8.39 -5.86
C ILE A 168 0.73 -7.54 -7.02
N VAL A 169 0.01 -6.46 -6.69
CA VAL A 169 -0.47 -5.50 -7.69
C VAL A 169 -0.13 -4.08 -7.26
N ILE A 170 0.50 -3.32 -8.16
CA ILE A 170 0.61 -1.87 -8.09
C ILE A 170 -0.50 -1.27 -8.95
N PHE A 171 -1.25 -0.33 -8.37
CA PHE A 171 -2.32 0.39 -9.04
C PHE A 171 -2.08 1.89 -9.04
N GLY A 172 -2.31 2.54 -10.18
CA GLY A 172 -2.31 3.99 -10.29
C GLY A 172 -2.13 4.47 -11.73
N ASN A 173 -1.97 5.77 -11.91
CA ASN A 173 -1.80 6.34 -13.24
C ASN A 173 -0.37 6.14 -13.74
N ARG A 174 -0.20 5.34 -14.80
CA ARG A 174 1.11 5.00 -15.41
C ARG A 174 2.02 6.22 -15.61
N SER A 175 1.52 7.27 -16.26
CA SER A 175 2.30 8.45 -16.61
C SER A 175 2.73 9.25 -15.37
N ARG A 176 1.82 9.46 -14.41
CA ARG A 176 2.12 10.19 -13.17
C ARG A 176 3.03 9.40 -12.24
N MET A 177 2.94 8.08 -12.24
CA MET A 177 3.82 7.24 -11.46
C MET A 177 5.20 7.09 -12.09
N LYS A 178 5.35 7.32 -13.40
CA LYS A 178 6.59 7.08 -14.14
C LYS A 178 7.11 5.64 -13.97
N VAL A 179 6.18 4.67 -13.94
CA VAL A 179 6.51 3.25 -13.74
C VAL A 179 7.44 2.69 -14.81
N ASP A 180 7.48 3.31 -15.99
CA ASP A 180 8.37 2.91 -17.08
C ASP A 180 9.86 3.09 -16.74
N SER A 181 10.18 3.96 -15.76
CA SER A 181 11.53 4.10 -15.19
C SER A 181 11.91 2.92 -14.27
N TYR A 182 10.95 2.07 -13.89
CA TYR A 182 11.12 0.90 -13.03
C TYR A 182 10.74 -0.36 -13.81
N TRP A 183 11.61 -0.79 -14.73
CA TRP A 183 11.34 -1.90 -15.66
C TRP A 183 10.91 -3.19 -14.97
N CYS A 184 11.47 -3.49 -13.79
CA CYS A 184 11.14 -4.67 -13.02
C CYS A 184 9.68 -4.68 -12.53
N LEU A 185 9.06 -3.51 -12.35
CA LEU A 185 7.70 -3.39 -11.81
C LEU A 185 6.60 -3.60 -12.85
N LYS A 186 6.94 -3.75 -14.14
CA LYS A 186 5.96 -3.98 -15.20
C LYS A 186 5.10 -5.22 -14.92
N ASP A 187 5.72 -6.28 -14.40
CA ASP A 187 5.06 -7.56 -14.12
C ASP A 187 4.09 -7.50 -12.95
N ILE A 188 4.13 -6.44 -12.13
CA ILE A 188 3.21 -6.24 -11.00
C ILE A 188 2.28 -5.03 -11.16
N PHE A 189 2.40 -4.27 -12.24
CA PHE A 189 1.55 -3.11 -12.46
C PHE A 189 0.24 -3.50 -13.16
N LEU A 190 -0.89 -3.04 -12.63
CA LEU A 190 -2.22 -3.50 -13.06
C LEU A 190 -2.47 -3.31 -14.57
N ASP A 191 -2.17 -2.13 -15.12
CA ASP A 191 -2.44 -1.85 -16.54
C ASP A 191 -1.67 -2.78 -17.48
N TYR A 192 -0.43 -3.15 -17.11
CA TYR A 192 0.38 -4.06 -17.92
C TYR A 192 -0.18 -5.48 -17.85
N ARG A 193 -0.54 -5.96 -16.66
CA ARG A 193 -1.19 -7.27 -16.50
C ARG A 193 -2.50 -7.38 -17.26
N ALA A 194 -3.35 -6.35 -17.16
CA ALA A 194 -4.64 -6.32 -17.85
C ALA A 194 -4.47 -6.37 -19.36
N ARG A 195 -3.46 -5.68 -19.91
CA ARG A 195 -3.14 -5.74 -21.35
C ARG A 195 -2.61 -7.12 -21.77
N SER A 196 -1.72 -7.72 -20.99
CA SER A 196 -1.19 -9.06 -21.28
C SER A 196 -2.30 -10.11 -21.28
N LEU A 197 -3.24 -10.05 -20.34
CA LEU A 197 -4.40 -10.96 -20.31
C LEU A 197 -5.29 -10.79 -21.55
N LYS A 198 -5.58 -9.54 -21.94
CA LYS A 198 -6.35 -9.26 -23.17
C LYS A 198 -5.65 -9.80 -24.43
N ALA A 199 -4.33 -9.76 -24.49
CA ALA A 199 -3.57 -10.27 -25.63
C ALA A 199 -3.63 -11.80 -25.74
N ILE A 200 -3.78 -12.51 -24.62
CA ILE A 200 -3.89 -13.97 -24.58
C ILE A 200 -5.30 -14.43 -25.00
N SER A 201 -6.35 -13.62 -24.78
CA SER A 201 -7.74 -13.95 -25.14
C SER A 201 -8.06 -13.89 -26.64
N PHE A 202 -7.08 -13.64 -27.51
CA PHE A 202 -7.21 -13.64 -28.97
C PHE A 202 -6.46 -14.81 -29.66
N VAL A 203 -6.07 -15.83 -28.90
CA VAL A 203 -5.57 -17.13 -29.38
C VAL A 203 -6.52 -18.21 -28.90
#